data_AF-A0A6B3R3D7-F1
#
_entry.id   AF-A0A6B3R3D7-F1
#
_cell.length_a   1.000
_cell.length_b   1.000
_cell.length_c   1.000
_cell.angle_alpha   90.00
_cell.angle_beta   90.00
_cell.angle_gamma   90.00
#
_symmetry.space_group_name_H-M   'P 1'
#
loop_
_entity.id
_entity.type
_entity.pdbx_description
1 polymer ?
#
loop_
_entity_poly.entity_id
_entity_poly.type
_entity_poly.pdbx_seq_one_letter_code
_entity_poly.pdbx_strand_id
1 'polypeptide(L)'
;MKPVELEDRLIQSSIHAILFCKTVENNFEGDYLTKQLIRSASSSTLNYGEARSAESTRYFLHKMKIYLKELRESMINIKTSTAKLNIKLK
;
A
#
# COMPACT_ATOMS: atom_id res chain seq x y z
N MET A 1 -4.23 -16.39 12.78
CA MET A 1 -4.78 -15.64 11.63
C MET A 1 -4.69 -16.53 10.41
N LYS A 2 -5.82 -16.85 9.78
CA LYS A 2 -5.90 -17.62 8.55
C LYS A 2 -5.41 -16.76 7.37
N PRO A 3 -4.88 -17.35 6.28
CA PRO A 3 -4.42 -16.60 5.11
C PRO A 3 -5.49 -15.66 4.52
N VAL A 4 -6.75 -16.10 4.51
CA VAL A 4 -7.89 -15.27 4.05
C VAL A 4 -8.12 -14.05 4.94
N GLU A 5 -8.02 -14.21 6.27
CA GLU A 5 -8.17 -13.08 7.21
C GLU A 5 -7.05 -12.05 7.01
N LEU A 6 -5.84 -12.50 6.65
CA LEU A 6 -4.76 -11.58 6.31
C LEU A 6 -5.03 -10.86 4.97
N GLU A 7 -5.49 -11.58 3.94
CA GLU A 7 -5.86 -10.97 2.66
C GLU A 7 -6.93 -9.89 2.83
N ASP A 8 -8.00 -10.19 3.58
CA ASP A 8 -9.07 -9.23 3.87
C ASP A 8 -8.54 -7.98 4.57
N ARG A 9 -7.65 -8.15 5.54
CA ARG A 9 -7.01 -7.01 6.23
C ARG A 9 -6.14 -6.18 5.29
N LEU A 10 -5.48 -6.79 4.31
CA LEU A 10 -4.68 -6.08 3.30
C LEU A 10 -5.57 -5.31 2.32
N ILE A 11 -6.67 -5.92 1.87
CA ILE A 11 -7.70 -5.24 1.07
C ILE A 11 -8.22 -4.01 1.82
N GLN A 12 -8.58 -4.15 3.10
CA GLN A 12 -9.02 -3.02 3.91
C GLN A 12 -7.94 -1.94 4.05
N SER A 13 -6.67 -2.33 4.22
CA SER A 13 -5.56 -1.38 4.23
C SER A 13 -5.43 -0.61 2.91
N SER A 14 -5.59 -1.25 1.75
CA SER A 14 -5.58 -0.57 0.45
C SER A 14 -6.77 0.37 0.30
N ILE A 15 -7.96 -0.04 0.75
CA ILE A 15 -9.17 0.81 0.75
C ILE A 15 -8.94 2.07 1.61
N HIS A 16 -8.39 1.92 2.81
CA HIS A 16 -8.07 3.07 3.67
C HIS A 16 -7.06 4.02 3.02
N ALA A 17 -6.03 3.48 2.34
CA ALA A 17 -5.08 4.30 1.60
C ALA A 17 -5.77 5.10 0.47
N ILE A 18 -6.67 4.48 -0.28
CA ILE A 18 -7.46 5.14 -1.34
C ILE A 18 -8.37 6.22 -0.75
N LEU A 19 -9.04 5.94 0.38
CA LEU A 19 -9.89 6.92 1.05
C LEU A 19 -9.09 8.11 1.58
N PHE A 20 -7.90 7.87 2.14
CA PHE A 20 -6.97 8.94 2.51
C PHE A 20 -6.57 9.79 1.31
N CYS A 21 -6.28 9.17 0.15
CA CYS A 21 -5.94 9.94 -1.06
C CYS A 21 -7.05 10.90 -1.51
N LYS A 22 -8.33 10.59 -1.23
CA LYS A 22 -9.46 11.49 -1.55
C LYS A 22 -9.47 12.77 -0.72
N THR A 23 -8.77 12.81 0.42
CA THR A 23 -8.68 14.00 1.28
C THR A 23 -7.46 14.87 0.98
N VAL A 24 -6.60 14.45 0.05
CA VAL A 24 -5.40 15.20 -0.32
C VAL A 24 -5.77 16.32 -1.29
N GLU A 25 -5.15 17.49 -1.12
CA GLU A 25 -5.33 18.64 -2.01
C GLU A 25 -5.01 18.28 -3.46
N ASN A 26 -5.83 18.77 -4.38
CA ASN A 26 -5.64 18.60 -5.81
C ASN A 26 -4.61 19.61 -6.36
N ASN A 27 -3.33 19.35 -6.08
CA ASN A 27 -2.16 20.06 -6.60
C ASN A 27 -1.11 19.05 -7.09
N PHE A 28 -0.04 19.55 -7.71
CA PHE A 28 0.99 18.69 -8.30
C PHE A 28 1.58 17.69 -7.31
N GLU A 29 1.97 18.13 -6.11
CA GLU A 29 2.57 17.21 -5.15
C GLU A 29 1.54 16.24 -4.55
N GLY A 30 0.30 16.68 -4.34
CA GLY A 30 -0.80 15.86 -3.85
C GLY A 30 -1.16 14.74 -4.84
N ASP A 31 -1.30 15.08 -6.12
CA ASP A 31 -1.53 14.11 -7.19
C ASP A 31 -0.36 13.12 -7.33
N TYR A 32 0.88 13.61 -7.24
CA TYR A 32 2.06 12.75 -7.28
C TYR A 32 2.10 11.73 -6.11
N LEU A 33 1.91 12.20 -4.88
CA LEU A 33 1.94 11.34 -3.68
C LEU A 33 0.77 10.36 -3.66
N THR A 34 -0.43 10.81 -4.02
CA THR A 34 -1.61 9.93 -4.05
C THR A 34 -1.50 8.83 -5.09
N LYS A 35 -0.98 9.13 -6.29
CA LYS A 35 -0.69 8.12 -7.33
C LYS A 35 0.31 7.08 -6.83
N GLN A 36 1.40 7.49 -6.18
CA GLN A 36 2.38 6.57 -5.61
C GLN A 36 1.79 5.69 -4.51
N LEU A 37 1.00 6.28 -3.61
CA LEU A 37 0.35 5.54 -2.53
C LEU A 37 -0.68 4.53 -3.06
N ILE A 38 -1.57 4.94 -3.96
CA ILE A 38 -2.60 4.04 -4.52
C ILE A 38 -1.94 2.87 -5.25
N ARG A 39 -0.90 3.15 -6.05
CA ARG A 39 -0.16 2.11 -6.79
C ARG A 39 0.47 1.09 -5.83
N SER A 40 1.26 1.56 -4.87
CA SER A 40 1.99 0.68 -3.94
C SER A 40 1.04 -0.09 -3.01
N ALA A 41 -0.03 0.56 -2.51
CA ALA A 41 -1.01 -0.08 -1.65
C ALA A 41 -1.79 -1.17 -2.39
N SER A 42 -2.20 -0.93 -3.64
CA SER A 42 -2.92 -1.93 -4.45
C SER A 42 -2.01 -3.07 -4.88
N SER A 43 -0.77 -2.76 -5.28
CA SER A 43 0.24 -3.76 -5.66
C SER A 43 0.54 -4.72 -4.52
N SER A 44 0.60 -4.23 -3.27
CA SER A 44 0.83 -5.09 -2.11
C SER A 44 -0.25 -6.19 -1.97
N THR A 45 -1.53 -5.81 -2.04
CA THR A 45 -2.65 -6.75 -1.92
C THR A 45 -2.65 -7.77 -3.06
N LEU A 46 -2.42 -7.34 -4.30
CA LEU A 46 -2.33 -8.23 -5.46
C LEU A 46 -1.18 -9.25 -5.33
N ASN A 47 0.01 -8.80 -4.92
CA ASN A 47 1.16 -9.68 -4.75
C ASN A 47 0.96 -10.71 -3.63
N TYR A 48 0.22 -10.35 -2.57
CA TYR A 48 -0.15 -11.32 -1.54
C TYR A 48 -1.13 -12.37 -2.07
N GLY A 49 -2.16 -11.96 -2.81
CA GLY A 49 -3.10 -12.89 -3.47
C GLY A 49 -2.39 -13.86 -4.41
N GLU A 50 -1.43 -13.37 -5.21
CA GLU A 50 -0.60 -14.23 -6.05
C GLU A 50 0.31 -15.17 -5.25
N ALA A 51 0.87 -14.72 -4.12
CA ALA A 51 1.64 -15.59 -3.24
C ALA A 51 0.78 -16.75 -2.70
N ARG A 52 -0.49 -16.51 -2.39
CA ARG A 52 -1.40 -17.57 -1.91
C ARG A 52 -1.61 -18.69 -2.92
N SER A 53 -1.56 -18.37 -4.21
CA SER A 53 -1.72 -19.33 -5.32
C SER A 53 -0.38 -19.88 -5.82
N ALA A 54 0.71 -19.72 -5.06
CA ALA A 54 2.03 -20.12 -5.52
C ALA A 54 2.20 -21.64 -5.61
N GLU A 55 2.67 -22.12 -6.77
CA GLU A 55 2.93 -23.54 -7.04
C GLU A 55 4.20 -24.08 -6.37
N SER A 56 5.02 -23.20 -5.78
CA SER A 56 6.24 -23.59 -5.08
C SER A 56 6.61 -22.61 -3.96
N THR A 57 7.33 -23.11 -2.95
CA THR A 57 7.91 -22.28 -1.88
C THR A 57 8.79 -21.16 -2.42
N ARG A 58 9.56 -21.42 -3.49
CA ARG A 58 10.41 -20.40 -4.13
C ARG A 58 9.57 -19.25 -4.69
N TYR A 59 8.50 -19.56 -5.40
CA TYR A 59 7.61 -18.55 -5.98
C TYR A 59 6.83 -17.80 -4.89
N PHE A 60 6.35 -18.52 -3.86
CA PHE A 60 5.75 -17.91 -2.67
C PHE A 60 6.68 -16.88 -2.04
N LEU A 61 7.93 -17.25 -1.72
CA LEU A 61 8.91 -16.35 -1.10
C LEU A 61 9.25 -15.17 -2.01
N HIS A 62 9.32 -15.38 -3.33
CA HIS A 62 9.56 -14.31 -4.29
C HIS A 62 8.42 -13.28 -4.27
N LYS A 63 7.16 -13.71 -4.33
CA LYS A 63 5.99 -12.82 -4.27
C LYS A 63 5.87 -12.11 -2.92
N MET A 64 6.16 -12.80 -1.82
CA MET A 64 6.21 -12.19 -0.48
C MET A 64 7.28 -11.08 -0.36
N LYS A 65 8.43 -11.21 -1.05
CA LYS A 65 9.43 -10.14 -1.11
C LYS A 65 8.92 -8.91 -1.86
N ILE A 66 8.22 -9.10 -2.97
CA ILE A 66 7.62 -8.00 -3.73
C ILE A 66 6.52 -7.32 -2.89
N TYR A 67 5.62 -8.11 -2.31
CA TYR A 67 4.61 -7.63 -1.37
C TYR A 67 5.21 -6.73 -0.27
N LEU A 68 6.29 -7.19 0.39
CA LEU A 68 6.94 -6.43 1.45
C LEU A 68 7.57 -5.12 0.94
N LYS A 69 8.12 -5.12 -0.28
CA LYS A 69 8.64 -3.91 -0.92
C LYS A 69 7.52 -2.87 -1.13
N GLU A 70 6.40 -3.28 -1.69
CA GLU A 70 5.26 -2.40 -1.98
C GLU A 70 4.58 -1.89 -0.70
N LEU A 71 4.50 -2.72 0.35
CA LEU A 71 4.04 -2.28 1.67
C LEU A 71 4.94 -1.20 2.28
N ARG A 72 6.27 -1.39 2.21
CA ARG A 72 7.22 -0.40 2.72
C ARG A 72 7.10 0.92 1.96
N GLU A 73 6.92 0.87 0.64
CA GLU A 73 6.69 2.05 -0.16
C GLU A 73 5.37 2.75 0.23
N SER A 74 4.29 2.00 0.42
CA SER A 74 3.01 2.53 0.91
C SER A 74 3.18 3.25 2.26
N MET A 75 3.90 2.64 3.20
CA MET A 75 4.18 3.22 4.52
C MET A 75 5.00 4.52 4.41
N ILE A 76 6.00 4.57 3.54
CA ILE A 76 6.83 5.76 3.32
C ILE A 76 5.96 6.88 2.72
N ASN A 77 5.11 6.58 1.74
CA ASN A 77 4.20 7.57 1.15
C ASN A 77 3.23 8.17 2.18
N ILE A 78 2.66 7.35 3.07
CA ILE A 78 1.80 7.81 4.16
C ILE A 78 2.58 8.74 5.09
N LYS A 79 3.77 8.33 5.54
CA LYS A 79 4.62 9.14 6.44
C LYS A 79 4.97 10.49 5.83
N THR A 80 5.38 10.52 4.56
CA THR A 80 5.70 11.75 3.83
C THR A 80 4.48 12.67 3.75
N SER A 81 3.31 12.12 3.44
CA SER A 81 2.07 12.88 3.35
C SER A 81 1.65 13.48 4.70
N THR A 82 1.74 12.71 5.79
CA THR A 82 1.44 13.20 7.15
C THR A 82 2.44 14.25 7.63
N ALA A 83 3.73 14.06 7.35
CA ALA A 83 4.76 15.04 7.69
C ALA A 83 4.52 16.39 6.98
N LYS A 84 4.10 16.36 5.71
CA LYS A 84 3.70 17.57 4.96
C LYS A 84 2.54 18.30 5.64
N LEU A 85 1.51 17.58 6.09
CA LEU A 85 0.36 18.16 6.81
C LEU A 85 0.80 18.85 8.11
N ASN A 86 1.67 18.21 8.89
CA ASN A 86 2.16 18.78 10.15
C ASN A 86 2.99 20.06 9.97
N ILE A 87 3.64 20.24 8.82
CA ILE A 87 4.35 21.48 8.49
C ILE A 87 3.36 22.60 8.16
N LYS A 88 2.27 22.31 7.45
CA LYS A 88 1.22 23.30 7.13
C LYS A 88 0.45 23.82 8.35
N LEU A 89 0.40 23.04 9.43
CA LEU A 89 -0.32 23.40 10.66
C LEU A 89 0.52 24.20 11.67
N LYS A 90 1.81 24.43 11.38
CA LYS A 90 2.70 25.29 12.17
C LYS A 90 2.86 26.65 11.50
#